data_AF-A0A0P8AR78-F1
#
_entry.id   AF-A0A0P8AR78-F1
#
_cell.length_a   1.000
_cell.length_b   1.000
_cell.length_c   1.000
_cell.angle_alpha   90.00
_cell.angle_beta   90.00
_cell.angle_gamma   90.00
#
_symmetry.space_group_name_H-M   'P 1'
#
loop_
_entity.id
_entity.type
_entity.pdbx_description
1 polymer ?
#
loop_
_entity_poly.entity_id
_entity_poly.type
_entity_poly.pdbx_seq_one_letter_code
_entity_poly.pdbx_strand_id
1 'polypeptide(L)'
;MSGKRGHGRDPVRVCVRRGRNGEDRGKARAPSIGNRQGAVIRLCPEEPARFNPDMLEALCRRIGETRAEAEVARALERISITVAALDTLATDADAALLAAALRSLIRDADMIGMVTLARVSRSVLACLGSGDRLAYSATLARLERVGRRSIHAVWDLEDLSG
;
A
#
# COMPACT_ATOMS: atom_id res chain seq x y z
N MET A 1 41.51 21.54 29.94
CA MET A 1 42.02 20.17 30.07
C MET A 1 40.85 19.21 30.13
N SER A 2 40.88 18.21 29.24
CA SER A 2 40.21 16.89 29.24
C SER A 2 38.87 16.75 29.96
N GLY A 3 37.75 16.38 29.32
CA GLY A 3 37.60 15.40 28.26
C GLY A 3 37.14 14.06 28.86
N LYS A 4 35.95 13.59 28.50
CA LYS A 4 35.69 12.18 28.15
C LYS A 4 34.34 12.02 27.43
N ARG A 5 34.46 11.59 26.18
CA ARG A 5 33.43 11.10 25.26
C ARG A 5 33.03 9.66 25.64
N GLY A 6 31.82 9.27 25.27
CA GLY A 6 31.38 7.88 25.08
C GLY A 6 29.94 7.68 25.55
N HIS A 7 29.01 7.08 24.83
CA HIS A 7 29.01 6.51 23.49
C HIS A 7 27.57 6.59 22.98
N GLY A 8 27.37 7.16 21.79
CA GLY A 8 26.13 7.04 21.04
C GLY A 8 25.90 5.57 20.67
N ARG A 9 24.68 5.09 20.91
CA ARG A 9 24.18 3.86 20.32
C ARG A 9 23.17 4.24 19.25
N ASP A 10 23.70 4.18 18.03
CA ASP A 10 23.08 4.40 16.74
C ASP A 10 22.22 3.18 16.36
N PRO A 11 20.89 3.33 16.15
CA PRO A 11 20.04 2.21 15.75
C PRO A 11 20.02 1.98 14.23
N VAL A 12 20.73 2.76 13.41
CA VAL A 12 20.70 2.61 11.94
C VAL A 12 21.79 1.65 11.48
N ARG A 13 21.72 0.40 11.93
CA ARG A 13 22.62 -0.67 11.46
C ARG A 13 21.88 -1.94 11.07
N VAL A 14 20.97 -1.84 10.11
CA VAL A 14 20.56 -2.98 9.27
C VAL A 14 20.51 -2.55 7.81
N CYS A 15 21.70 -2.40 7.22
CA CYS A 15 21.87 -2.49 5.77
C CYS A 15 22.13 -3.94 5.39
N VAL A 16 21.24 -4.49 4.54
CA VAL A 16 21.52 -5.44 3.45
C VAL A 16 22.49 -6.59 3.78
N ARG A 17 21.95 -7.77 4.10
CA ARG A 17 22.66 -9.05 3.89
C ARG A 17 22.09 -9.81 2.70
N ARG A 18 22.94 -9.80 1.66
CA ARG A 18 23.06 -10.68 0.47
C ARG A 18 22.38 -12.05 0.53
N GLY A 19 21.88 -12.48 -0.63
CA GLY A 19 21.43 -13.85 -0.89
C GLY A 19 22.55 -14.86 -1.19
N ARG A 20 22.14 -16.14 -1.29
CA ARG A 20 22.67 -17.19 -2.18
C ARG A 20 21.82 -18.48 -2.09
N ASN A 21 21.42 -18.96 -3.27
CA ASN A 21 21.20 -20.33 -3.77
C ASN A 21 20.64 -21.46 -2.88
N GLY A 22 19.59 -22.08 -3.41
CA GLY A 22 19.22 -23.49 -3.21
C GLY A 22 18.51 -24.01 -4.47
N GLU A 23 19.28 -24.68 -5.33
CA GLU A 23 18.84 -25.43 -6.50
C GLU A 23 18.18 -26.72 -6.02
N ASP A 24 16.90 -26.95 -6.34
CA ASP A 24 16.31 -28.29 -6.23
C ASP A 24 15.56 -28.65 -7.52
N ARG A 25 16.07 -29.69 -8.19
CA ARG A 25 15.65 -30.18 -9.49
C ARG A 25 14.49 -31.15 -9.32
N GLY A 26 13.28 -30.61 -9.20
CA GLY A 26 12.03 -31.37 -9.25
C GLY A 26 11.54 -31.63 -10.68
N LYS A 27 12.07 -32.69 -11.31
CA LYS A 27 11.57 -33.44 -12.48
C LYS A 27 10.19 -33.00 -13.05
N ALA A 28 10.20 -32.19 -14.11
CA ALA A 28 9.00 -31.90 -14.91
C ALA A 28 8.58 -33.14 -15.72
N ARG A 29 7.66 -33.93 -15.17
CA ARG A 29 6.96 -34.98 -15.91
C ARG A 29 5.90 -34.30 -16.77
N ALA A 30 6.08 -34.34 -18.09
CA ALA A 30 5.09 -33.81 -19.04
C ALA A 30 3.73 -34.48 -18.81
N PRO A 31 2.63 -33.73 -18.60
CA PRO A 31 1.30 -34.30 -18.64
C PRO A 31 0.90 -34.48 -20.10
N SER A 32 0.71 -35.75 -20.47
CA SER A 32 0.03 -36.18 -21.69
C SER A 32 -1.26 -35.38 -21.89
N ILE A 33 -1.39 -34.79 -23.09
CA ILE A 33 -2.53 -33.96 -23.50
C ILE A 33 -3.76 -34.86 -23.61
N GLY A 34 -4.47 -35.03 -22.50
CA GLY A 34 -5.75 -35.70 -22.40
C GLY A 34 -6.71 -34.83 -21.60
N ASN A 35 -7.69 -34.24 -22.30
CA ASN A 35 -8.86 -33.53 -21.78
C ASN A 35 -8.59 -32.24 -20.95
N ARG A 36 -8.44 -31.09 -21.61
CA ARG A 36 -8.36 -29.77 -20.94
C ARG A 36 -9.75 -29.21 -20.64
N GLN A 37 -10.36 -29.60 -19.53
CA GLN A 37 -11.11 -28.59 -18.76
C GLN A 37 -10.06 -27.67 -18.15
N GLY A 38 -9.89 -26.48 -18.74
CA GLY A 38 -8.91 -25.50 -18.27
C GLY A 38 -9.20 -25.15 -16.82
N ALA A 39 -8.35 -25.61 -15.90
CA ALA A 39 -8.36 -25.12 -14.54
C ALA A 39 -8.19 -23.59 -14.59
N VAL A 40 -9.22 -22.85 -14.20
CA VAL A 40 -9.14 -21.40 -14.07
C VAL A 40 -8.19 -21.15 -12.90
N ILE A 41 -6.92 -20.89 -13.21
CA ILE A 41 -5.94 -20.48 -12.22
C ILE A 41 -6.33 -19.06 -11.79
N ARG A 42 -6.84 -18.93 -10.57
CA ARG A 42 -7.12 -17.62 -9.98
C ARG A 42 -5.77 -16.92 -9.76
N LEU A 43 -5.49 -15.92 -10.58
CA LEU A 43 -4.35 -15.03 -10.36
C LEU A 43 -4.68 -14.14 -9.15
N CYS A 44 -3.84 -14.22 -8.11
CA CYS A 44 -3.93 -13.40 -6.90
C CYS A 44 -2.74 -12.42 -6.85
N PRO A 45 -2.64 -11.42 -7.75
CA PRO A 45 -1.55 -10.46 -7.70
C PRO A 45 -1.54 -9.71 -6.37
N GLU A 46 -0.38 -9.70 -5.72
CA GLU A 46 -0.12 -8.97 -4.48
C GLU A 46 0.52 -7.63 -4.81
N GLU A 47 -0.16 -6.54 -4.43
CA GLU A 47 0.30 -5.17 -4.60
C GLU A 47 0.27 -4.48 -3.23
N PRO A 48 1.31 -4.61 -2.40
CA PRO A 48 1.35 -3.91 -1.12
C PRO A 48 1.42 -2.39 -1.37
N ALA A 49 0.66 -1.60 -0.61
CA ALA A 49 0.98 -0.18 -0.53
C ALA A 49 2.20 -0.02 0.37
N ARG A 50 3.26 0.54 -0.20
CA ARG A 50 4.50 0.85 0.51
C ARG A 50 4.67 2.35 0.55
N PHE A 51 5.25 2.85 1.63
CA PHE A 51 5.73 4.21 1.69
C PHE A 51 6.92 4.40 0.75
N ASN A 52 7.02 5.58 0.15
CA ASN A 52 8.22 6.04 -0.51
C ASN A 52 9.16 6.68 0.53
N PRO A 53 10.30 6.04 0.87
CA PRO A 53 11.20 6.55 1.91
C PRO A 53 11.77 7.93 1.55
N ASP A 54 12.03 8.21 0.27
CA ASP A 54 12.57 9.50 -0.18
C ASP A 54 11.57 10.64 0.06
N MET A 55 10.27 10.35 -0.07
CA MET A 55 9.21 11.35 0.19
C MET A 55 9.04 11.61 1.69
N LEU A 56 9.13 10.58 2.53
CA LEU A 56 9.10 10.74 3.98
C LEU A 56 10.33 11.51 4.47
N GLU A 57 11.51 11.21 3.93
CA GLU A 57 12.72 11.96 4.25
C GLU A 57 12.60 13.43 3.83
N ALA A 58 12.07 13.70 2.63
CA ALA A 58 11.80 15.06 2.17
C ALA A 58 10.79 15.80 3.07
N LEU A 59 9.76 15.10 3.56
CA LEU A 59 8.79 15.65 4.52
C LEU A 59 9.48 16.01 5.84
N CYS A 60 10.27 15.10 6.42
CA CYS A 60 11.05 15.34 7.63
C CYS A 60 12.00 16.54 7.47
N ARG A 61 12.72 16.63 6.35
CA ARG A 61 13.61 17.77 6.07
C ARG A 61 12.86 19.10 5.97
N ARG A 62 11.60 19.09 5.50
CA ARG A 62 10.81 20.30 5.29
C ARG A 62 10.17 20.85 6.55
N ILE A 63 9.62 19.99 7.41
CA ILE A 63 8.82 20.43 8.58
C ILE A 63 9.40 19.98 9.93
N GLY A 64 10.50 19.24 9.93
CA GLY A 64 11.08 18.61 11.11
C GLY A 64 10.44 17.25 11.39
N GLU A 65 11.22 16.35 12.00
CA GLU A 65 10.86 14.95 12.23
C GLU A 65 9.56 14.79 13.03
N THR A 66 9.45 15.43 14.20
CA THR A 66 8.25 15.35 15.05
C THR A 66 6.97 15.83 14.35
N ARG A 67 7.08 16.88 13.53
CA ARG A 67 5.92 17.39 12.78
C ARG A 67 5.58 16.46 11.60
N ALA A 68 6.58 15.89 10.95
CA ALA A 68 6.38 14.92 9.88
C ALA A 68 5.70 13.64 10.39
N GLU A 69 6.12 13.12 11.54
CA GLU A 69 5.48 11.98 12.19
C GLU A 69 4.00 12.25 12.49
N ALA A 70 3.69 13.39 13.12
CA ALA A 70 2.31 13.77 13.42
C ALA A 70 1.45 13.94 12.15
N GLU A 71 2.02 14.50 11.08
CA GLU A 71 1.32 14.63 9.80
C GLU A 71 1.08 13.27 9.12
N VAL A 72 2.04 12.35 9.21
CA VAL A 72 1.90 10.98 8.71
C VAL A 72 0.80 10.24 9.47
N ALA A 73 0.80 10.29 10.81
CA ALA A 73 -0.22 9.64 11.65
C ALA A 73 -1.64 10.15 11.31
N ARG A 74 -1.81 11.48 11.21
CA ARG A 74 -3.09 12.08 10.84
C ARG A 74 -3.53 11.71 9.42
N ALA A 75 -2.60 11.63 8.47
CA ALA A 75 -2.91 11.22 7.10
C ALA A 75 -3.37 9.76 7.06
N LEU A 76 -2.71 8.88 7.81
CA LEU A 76 -3.08 7.48 7.91
C LEU A 76 -4.45 7.29 8.53
N GLU A 77 -4.79 8.05 9.57
CA GLU A 77 -6.13 8.06 10.16
C GLU A 77 -7.20 8.43 9.11
N ARG A 78 -6.99 9.53 8.37
CA ARG A 78 -7.91 9.94 7.29
C ARG A 78 -8.01 8.90 6.18
N ILE A 79 -6.90 8.30 5.77
CA ILE A 79 -6.88 7.22 4.78
C ILE A 79 -7.70 6.02 5.28
N SER A 80 -7.52 5.60 6.53
CA SER A 80 -8.23 4.48 7.12
C SER A 80 -9.74 4.71 7.12
N ILE A 81 -10.18 5.89 7.61
CA ILE A 81 -11.60 6.30 7.61
C ILE A 81 -12.15 6.32 6.18
N THR A 82 -11.40 6.92 5.23
CA THR A 82 -11.86 7.06 3.85
C THR A 82 -12.00 5.70 3.18
N VAL A 83 -11.01 4.81 3.32
CA VAL A 83 -11.04 3.47 2.75
C VAL A 83 -12.18 2.64 3.33
N ALA A 84 -12.44 2.74 4.64
CA ALA A 84 -13.56 2.05 5.28
C ALA A 84 -14.93 2.52 4.74
N ALA A 85 -15.04 3.80 4.34
CA ALA A 85 -16.26 4.36 3.78
C ALA A 85 -16.48 4.00 2.29
N LEU A 86 -15.44 3.59 1.55
CA LEU A 86 -15.52 3.37 0.10
C LEU A 86 -16.53 2.27 -0.28
N ASP A 87 -16.63 1.19 0.50
CA ASP A 87 -17.54 0.08 0.20
C ASP A 87 -19.02 0.52 0.25
N THR A 88 -19.37 1.31 1.28
CA THR A 88 -20.70 1.91 1.42
C THR A 88 -20.98 2.89 0.29
N LEU A 89 -20.05 3.82 0.02
CA LEU A 89 -20.19 4.81 -1.04
C LEU A 89 -20.30 4.20 -2.44
N ALA A 90 -19.59 3.10 -2.69
CA ALA A 90 -19.66 2.38 -3.95
C ALA A 90 -21.01 1.68 -4.15
N THR A 91 -21.70 1.33 -3.05
CA THR A 91 -23.01 0.65 -3.06
C THR A 91 -24.17 1.63 -3.15
N ASP A 92 -24.07 2.79 -2.48
CA ASP A 92 -25.12 3.82 -2.43
C ASP A 92 -25.35 4.56 -3.76
N ALA A 93 -24.57 4.25 -4.80
CA ALA A 93 -24.65 4.81 -6.16
C ALA A 93 -24.47 6.33 -6.26
N ASP A 94 -24.01 7.01 -5.19
CA ASP A 94 -23.61 8.43 -5.25
C ASP A 94 -22.19 8.56 -5.82
N ALA A 95 -22.12 8.61 -7.15
CA ALA A 95 -20.87 8.76 -7.88
C ALA A 95 -20.14 10.07 -7.55
N ALA A 96 -20.85 11.14 -7.17
CA ALA A 96 -20.23 12.42 -6.85
C ALA A 96 -19.52 12.35 -5.49
N LEU A 97 -20.17 11.76 -4.49
CA LEU A 97 -19.61 11.55 -3.16
C LEU A 97 -18.44 10.56 -3.21
N LEU A 98 -18.58 9.46 -3.96
CA LEU A 98 -17.48 8.51 -4.19
C LEU A 98 -16.27 9.18 -4.86
N ALA A 99 -16.50 10.00 -5.89
CA ALA A 99 -15.42 10.75 -6.54
C ALA A 99 -14.73 11.74 -5.58
N ALA A 100 -15.48 12.39 -4.69
CA ALA A 100 -14.91 13.27 -3.67
C ALA A 100 -14.05 12.50 -2.66
N ALA A 101 -14.53 11.35 -2.18
CA ALA A 101 -13.77 10.46 -1.29
C ALA A 101 -12.48 9.96 -1.95
N LEU A 102 -12.55 9.49 -3.21
CA LEU A 102 -11.38 9.05 -3.97
C LEU A 102 -10.35 10.17 -4.16
N ARG A 103 -10.79 11.40 -4.45
CA ARG A 103 -9.88 12.55 -4.54
C ARG A 103 -9.21 12.87 -3.21
N SER A 104 -9.93 12.77 -2.09
CA SER A 104 -9.32 12.97 -0.78
C SER A 104 -8.28 11.90 -0.49
N LEU A 105 -8.63 10.63 -0.72
CA LEU A 105 -7.73 9.48 -0.57
C LEU A 105 -6.45 9.63 -1.39
N ILE A 106 -6.56 10.09 -2.65
CA ILE A 106 -5.40 10.34 -3.51
C ILE A 106 -4.48 11.39 -2.89
N ARG A 107 -5.03 12.52 -2.42
CA ARG A 107 -4.24 13.60 -1.81
C ARG A 107 -3.50 13.14 -0.57
N ASP A 108 -4.20 12.46 0.34
CA ASP A 108 -3.60 11.97 1.58
C ASP A 108 -2.53 10.91 1.31
N ALA A 109 -2.78 10.00 0.37
CA ALA A 109 -1.82 8.98 -0.03
C ALA A 109 -0.57 9.57 -0.72
N ASP A 110 -0.73 10.54 -1.62
CA ASP A 110 0.40 11.21 -2.27
C ASP A 110 1.22 12.02 -1.24
N MET A 111 0.57 12.64 -0.25
CA MET A 111 1.25 13.46 0.77
C MET A 111 2.30 12.66 1.56
N ILE A 112 1.99 11.41 1.91
CA ILE A 112 2.86 10.54 2.71
C ILE A 112 3.60 9.49 1.86
N GLY A 113 3.49 9.57 0.54
CA GLY A 113 4.22 8.71 -0.39
C GLY A 113 3.67 7.29 -0.52
N MET A 114 2.38 7.05 -0.27
CA MET A 114 1.69 5.77 -0.55
C MET A 114 1.32 5.67 -2.03
N VAL A 115 2.34 5.55 -2.89
CA VAL A 115 2.22 5.66 -4.35
C VAL A 115 1.26 4.62 -4.95
N THR A 116 1.30 3.36 -4.50
CA THR A 116 0.42 2.30 -5.01
C THR A 116 -1.05 2.63 -4.72
N LEU A 117 -1.35 3.06 -3.49
CA LEU A 117 -2.71 3.42 -3.08
C LEU A 117 -3.23 4.58 -3.92
N ALA A 118 -2.45 5.65 -4.06
CA ALA A 118 -2.83 6.81 -4.86
C ALA A 118 -3.05 6.44 -6.35
N ARG A 119 -2.19 5.58 -6.93
CA ARG A 119 -2.34 5.11 -8.32
C ARG A 119 -3.61 4.29 -8.54
N VAL A 120 -3.94 3.38 -7.64
CA VAL A 120 -5.15 2.57 -7.77
C VAL A 120 -6.40 3.43 -7.56
N SER A 121 -6.42 4.35 -6.59
CA SER A 121 -7.52 5.30 -6.40
C SER A 121 -7.76 6.19 -7.62
N ARG A 122 -6.69 6.66 -8.28
CA ARG A 122 -6.78 7.38 -9.56
C ARG A 122 -7.41 6.53 -10.66
N SER A 123 -7.09 5.23 -10.70
CA SER A 123 -7.66 4.31 -11.70
C SER A 123 -9.17 4.15 -11.49
N VAL A 124 -9.62 3.98 -10.24
CA VAL A 124 -11.06 3.93 -9.93
C VAL A 124 -11.77 5.23 -10.33
N LEU A 125 -11.18 6.38 -10.00
CA LEU A 125 -11.76 7.69 -10.35
C LEU A 125 -11.89 7.89 -11.86
N ALA A 126 -10.89 7.46 -12.64
CA ALA A 126 -10.93 7.52 -14.10
C ALA A 126 -12.03 6.59 -14.67
N CYS A 127 -12.12 5.35 -14.15
CA CYS A 127 -13.14 4.40 -14.58
C CYS A 127 -14.56 4.88 -14.23
N LEU A 128 -14.75 5.51 -13.07
CA LEU A 128 -16.01 6.08 -12.63
C LEU A 128 -16.54 7.13 -13.63
N GLY A 129 -15.65 7.96 -14.20
CA GLY A 129 -16.00 8.95 -15.22
C GLY A 129 -16.22 8.38 -16.63
N SER A 130 -15.67 7.19 -16.92
CA SER A 130 -15.71 6.58 -18.26
C SER A 130 -16.99 5.79 -18.57
N GLY A 131 -17.77 5.41 -17.55
CA GLY A 131 -18.95 4.56 -17.70
C GLY A 131 -18.67 3.07 -17.94
N ASP A 132 -17.41 2.66 -18.01
CA ASP A 132 -17.01 1.25 -18.14
C ASP A 132 -17.18 0.51 -16.79
N ARG A 133 -18.28 -0.23 -16.65
CA ARG A 133 -18.61 -0.99 -15.43
C ARG A 133 -17.64 -2.13 -15.16
N LEU A 134 -17.04 -2.73 -16.20
CA LEU A 134 -16.07 -3.81 -16.06
C LEU A 134 -14.75 -3.25 -15.52
N ALA A 135 -14.24 -2.17 -16.12
CA ALA A 135 -13.06 -1.50 -15.62
C ALA A 135 -13.26 -0.94 -14.20
N TYR A 136 -14.44 -0.37 -13.92
CA TYR A 136 -14.78 0.12 -12.59
C TYR A 136 -14.76 -1.00 -11.53
N SER A 137 -15.49 -2.10 -11.77
CA SER A 137 -15.53 -3.23 -10.81
C SER A 137 -14.14 -3.86 -10.61
N ALA A 138 -13.36 -4.00 -11.66
CA ALA A 138 -12.00 -4.53 -11.58
C ALA A 138 -11.06 -3.61 -10.77
N THR A 139 -11.16 -2.30 -10.98
CA THR A 139 -10.31 -1.32 -10.28
C THR A 139 -10.73 -1.10 -8.84
N LEU A 140 -12.04 -1.14 -8.54
CA LEU A 140 -12.56 -1.06 -7.17
C LEU A 140 -12.11 -2.27 -6.35
N ALA A 141 -12.27 -3.49 -6.89
CA ALA A 141 -11.80 -4.71 -6.22
C ALA A 141 -10.27 -4.71 -6.02
N ARG A 142 -9.52 -4.05 -6.91
CA ARG A 142 -8.07 -3.84 -6.72
C ARG A 142 -7.81 -2.86 -5.59
N LEU A 143 -8.57 -1.76 -5.50
CA LEU A 143 -8.44 -0.76 -4.44
C LEU A 143 -8.69 -1.37 -3.06
N GLU A 144 -9.75 -2.16 -2.89
CA GLU A 144 -10.05 -2.88 -1.64
C GLU A 144 -8.89 -3.78 -1.21
N ARG A 145 -8.32 -4.55 -2.15
CA ARG A 145 -7.17 -5.44 -1.87
C ARG A 145 -5.91 -4.68 -1.50
N VAL A 146 -5.69 -3.48 -2.05
CA VAL A 146 -4.54 -2.63 -1.71
C VAL A 146 -4.81 -1.92 -0.39
N GLY A 147 -5.91 -1.17 -0.28
CA GLY A 147 -6.29 -0.36 0.87
C GLY A 147 -6.42 -1.15 2.16
N ARG A 148 -7.17 -2.26 2.17
CA ARG A 148 -7.33 -3.11 3.36
C ARG A 148 -6.00 -3.68 3.84
N ARG A 149 -5.12 -4.11 2.92
CA ARG A 149 -3.77 -4.57 3.28
C ARG A 149 -2.84 -3.43 3.73
N SER A 150 -3.03 -2.23 3.19
CA SER A 150 -2.25 -1.05 3.56
C SER A 150 -2.51 -0.63 4.99
N ILE A 151 -3.76 -0.70 5.42
CA ILE A 151 -4.18 -0.39 6.78
C ILE A 151 -3.58 -1.43 7.74
N HIS A 152 -3.73 -2.72 7.46
CA HIS A 152 -3.15 -3.78 8.30
C HIS A 152 -1.61 -3.75 8.35
N ALA A 153 -0.93 -3.49 7.23
CA ALA A 153 0.54 -3.46 7.19
C ALA A 153 1.18 -2.28 7.95
N VAL A 154 0.40 -1.25 8.30
CA VAL A 154 0.84 -0.12 9.13
C VAL A 154 0.67 -0.44 10.62
N TRP A 155 -0.27 -1.31 10.99
CA TRP A 155 -0.56 -1.68 12.39
C TRP A 155 0.20 -2.90 12.91
N ASP A 156 0.98 -3.62 12.10
CA ASP A 156 1.86 -4.70 12.56
C ASP A 156 3.05 -4.23 13.46
N LEU A 157 3.10 -2.94 13.82
CA LEU A 157 4.10 -2.38 14.75
C LEU A 157 3.57 -2.18 16.18
N GLU A 158 2.25 -2.22 16.43
CA GLU A 158 1.71 -2.06 17.80
C GLU A 158 1.58 -3.37 18.59
N ASP A 159 1.76 -4.54 17.96
CA ASP A 159 1.73 -5.85 18.66
C ASP A 159 3.11 -6.29 19.21
N LEU A 160 4.13 -5.42 19.19
CA LEU A 160 5.47 -5.70 19.73
C LEU A 160 5.85 -4.88 20.96
N SER A 161 4.96 -4.04 21.49
CA SER A 161 5.12 -3.45 22.83
C SER A 161 4.41 -4.32 23.87
N GLY A 162 4.94 -5.52 24.07
CA GLY A 162 4.77 -6.29 25.30
C GLY A 162 5.90 -5.99 26.28
#